data_AF-A0A845LEV8-F1
#
_entry.id   AF-A0A845LEV8-F1
#
_cell.length_a   1.000
_cell.length_b   1.000
_cell.length_c   1.000
_cell.angle_alpha   90.00
_cell.angle_beta   90.00
_cell.angle_gamma   90.00
#
_symmetry.space_group_name_H-M   'P 1'
#
loop_
_entity.id
_entity.type
_entity.pdbx_description
1 polymer ?
#
loop_
_entity_poly.entity_id
_entity_poly.type
_entity_poly.pdbx_seq_one_letter_code
_entity_poly.pdbx_strand_id
1 'polypeptide(L)'
;MGVGIPLFVGLIVAAILYLTIHWWGFLIIFPWIGLSISAGMFLERYLAKSSLDLGRRIAILMILPVFILFIPLANRENLQIEGVILLLSIGYFSKGVIHYAVAKVFGPLIWGRGFCGWACWTAAVLDWLPIAKKGVIPSKWKNLRYVSLFVSVLIPLTFVFFLNYDVRRDYLSHQEPYWMFAGVALYYLLGLSVAYWFQDRRAFCKVLCPVALVMKPSASISLLARKPTGVKCIRCGRCNNACPMDVDIVGCMMEGKPVRDSECTLCNACVRACPVGAIR
;
A
#
# COMPACT_ATOMS: atom_id res chain seq x y z
N MET A 1 3.97 18.48 0.87
CA MET A 1 3.98 18.08 2.29
C MET A 1 5.34 18.38 2.88
N GLY A 2 5.39 18.92 4.09
CA GLY A 2 6.64 19.04 4.85
C GLY A 2 7.20 17.66 5.18
N VAL A 3 8.53 17.53 5.15
CA VAL A 3 9.25 16.27 5.42
C VAL A 3 8.98 15.74 6.83
N GLY A 4 8.77 16.62 7.82
CA GLY A 4 8.53 16.20 9.21
C GLY A 4 7.10 15.75 9.52
N ILE A 5 6.12 16.03 8.64
CA ILE A 5 4.69 15.76 8.94
C ILE A 5 4.43 14.28 9.28
N PRO A 6 4.95 13.29 8.51
CA PRO A 6 4.73 11.88 8.82
C PRO A 6 5.24 11.46 10.20
N LEU A 7 6.42 11.95 10.61
CA LEU A 7 6.97 11.69 11.93
C LEU A 7 6.10 12.27 13.05
N PHE A 8 5.69 13.54 12.94
CA PHE A 8 4.80 14.16 13.93
C PHE A 8 3.46 13.43 14.05
N VAL A 9 2.85 13.07 12.92
CA VAL A 9 1.60 12.29 12.91
C VAL A 9 1.83 10.92 13.56
N GLY A 10 2.94 10.24 13.24
CA GLY A 10 3.30 8.96 13.85
C GLY A 10 3.44 9.04 15.36
N LEU A 11 4.10 10.08 15.89
CA LEU A 11 4.25 10.30 17.33
C LEU A 11 2.92 10.59 18.04
N ILE A 12 2.07 11.43 17.44
CA ILE A 12 0.75 11.76 18.01
C ILE A 12 -0.14 10.51 18.04
N VAL A 13 -0.21 9.77 16.93
CA VAL A 13 -1.00 8.53 16.84
C VAL A 13 -0.48 7.49 17.83
N ALA A 14 0.84 7.36 17.98
CA ALA A 14 1.45 6.47 18.96
C ALA A 14 1.01 6.80 20.39
N ALA A 15 1.09 8.08 20.77
CA ALA A 15 0.73 8.53 22.11
C ALA A 15 -0.76 8.28 22.40
N ILE A 16 -1.65 8.63 21.47
CA ILE A 16 -3.10 8.43 21.63
C ILE A 16 -3.42 6.93 21.77
N LEU A 17 -2.85 6.07 20.92
CA LEU A 17 -3.12 4.63 20.96
C LEU A 17 -2.51 3.95 22.18
N TYR A 18 -1.33 4.40 22.64
CA TYR A 18 -0.75 3.91 23.88
C TYR A 18 -1.58 4.31 25.10
N LEU A 19 -2.08 5.55 25.15
CA LEU A 19 -2.91 6.03 26.27
C LEU A 19 -4.30 5.36 26.31
N THR A 20 -4.79 4.84 25.19
CA THR A 20 -6.12 4.21 25.11
C THR A 20 -6.09 2.68 25.22
N ILE A 21 -5.09 2.03 24.62
CA ILE A 21 -5.01 0.56 24.52
C ILE A 21 -3.89 0.00 25.42
N HIS A 22 -3.02 0.87 25.98
CA HIS A 22 -1.93 0.50 26.89
C HIS A 22 -0.93 -0.54 26.36
N TRP A 23 -0.84 -0.69 25.02
CA TRP A 23 0.13 -1.59 24.41
C TRP A 23 1.38 -0.82 23.94
N TRP A 24 2.53 -1.14 24.55
CA TRP A 24 3.80 -0.44 24.33
C TRP A 24 4.28 -0.44 22.87
N GLY A 25 3.95 -1.47 22.08
CA GLY A 25 4.45 -1.58 20.71
C GLY A 25 3.92 -0.46 19.79
N PHE A 26 2.85 0.25 20.15
CA PHE A 26 2.42 1.44 19.42
C PHE A 26 3.45 2.59 19.48
N LEU A 27 4.19 2.70 20.58
CA LEU A 27 5.30 3.65 20.73
C LEU A 27 6.50 3.32 19.85
N ILE A 28 6.55 2.13 19.27
CA ILE A 28 7.60 1.72 18.32
C ILE A 28 7.08 1.78 16.89
N ILE A 29 5.94 1.13 16.61
CA ILE A 29 5.43 0.96 15.25
C ILE A 29 5.16 2.30 14.56
N PHE A 30 4.37 3.18 15.17
CA PHE A 30 3.94 4.42 14.51
C PHE A 30 5.06 5.44 14.38
N PRO A 31 5.93 5.66 15.40
CA PRO A 31 7.09 6.52 15.24
C PRO A 31 8.07 5.97 14.22
N TRP A 32 8.26 4.65 14.15
CA TRP A 32 9.12 4.03 13.13
C TRP A 32 8.59 4.22 11.70
N ILE A 33 7.29 4.03 11.48
CA ILE A 33 6.65 4.29 10.19
C ILE A 33 6.79 5.78 9.82
N GLY A 34 6.47 6.68 10.75
CA GLY A 34 6.60 8.12 10.56
C GLY A 34 8.03 8.54 10.21
N LEU A 35 9.01 8.07 10.98
CA LEU A 35 10.44 8.30 10.75
C LEU A 35 10.87 7.77 9.38
N SER A 36 10.47 6.55 9.03
CA SER A 36 10.85 5.92 7.76
C SER A 36 10.34 6.73 6.56
N ILE A 37 9.08 7.17 6.59
CA ILE A 37 8.49 8.00 5.52
C ILE A 37 9.18 9.37 5.49
N SER A 38 9.36 10.01 6.64
CA SER A 38 10.07 11.29 6.74
C SER A 38 11.50 11.21 6.22
N ALA A 39 12.25 10.17 6.57
CA ALA A 39 13.60 9.91 6.08
C ALA A 39 13.62 9.69 4.55
N GLY A 40 12.67 8.92 4.01
CA GLY A 40 12.55 8.74 2.57
C GLY A 40 12.25 10.04 1.82
N MET A 41 11.31 10.85 2.34
CA MET A 41 10.99 12.17 1.76
C MET A 41 12.16 13.16 1.89
N PHE A 42 12.92 13.09 2.98
CA PHE A 42 14.13 13.88 3.17
C PHE A 42 15.17 13.51 2.12
N LEU A 43 15.45 12.21 1.98
CA LEU A 43 16.46 11.71 1.05
C LEU A 43 16.14 12.11 -0.40
N GLU A 44 14.87 12.06 -0.79
CA GLU A 44 14.42 12.51 -2.12
C GLU A 44 14.67 14.00 -2.42
N ARG A 45 14.88 14.85 -1.40
CA ARG A 45 15.24 16.27 -1.62
C ARG A 45 16.70 16.47 -1.99
N TYR A 46 17.58 15.59 -1.50
CA TYR A 46 19.03 15.70 -1.70
C TYR A 46 19.54 14.82 -2.84
N LEU A 47 18.80 13.77 -3.17
CA LEU A 47 19.14 12.88 -4.26
C LEU A 47 18.96 13.56 -5.63
N ALA A 48 19.85 13.21 -6.56
CA ALA A 48 19.77 13.66 -7.94
C ALA A 48 18.43 13.25 -8.60
N LYS A 49 18.00 14.02 -9.60
CA LYS A 49 16.81 13.71 -10.43
C LYS A 49 16.89 12.37 -11.17
N SER A 50 18.03 11.66 -11.15
CA SER A 50 18.17 10.31 -11.69
C SER A 50 17.69 9.21 -10.74
N SER A 51 17.63 9.46 -9.42
CA SER A 51 17.23 8.50 -8.38
C SER A 51 15.86 8.84 -7.77
N LEU A 52 14.92 9.25 -8.63
CA LEU A 52 13.62 9.83 -8.26
C LEU A 52 12.83 8.99 -7.26
N ASP A 53 12.96 7.67 -7.23
CA ASP A 53 12.15 6.83 -6.32
C ASP A 53 12.94 6.20 -5.17
N LEU A 54 14.23 6.50 -5.06
CA LEU A 54 15.10 5.78 -4.12
C LEU A 54 14.70 6.02 -2.66
N GLY A 55 14.39 7.26 -2.26
CA GLY A 55 13.99 7.53 -0.88
C GLY A 55 12.67 6.85 -0.50
N ARG A 56 11.66 6.85 -1.38
CA ARG A 56 10.43 6.06 -1.19
C ARG A 56 10.73 4.56 -1.04
N ARG A 57 11.63 4.01 -1.85
CA ARG A 57 12.02 2.58 -1.79
C ARG A 57 12.75 2.22 -0.51
N ILE A 58 13.58 3.13 0.01
CA ILE A 58 14.24 2.96 1.30
C ILE A 58 13.22 3.04 2.44
N ALA A 59 12.31 4.02 2.40
CA ALA A 59 11.27 4.16 3.42
C ALA A 59 10.40 2.90 3.56
N ILE A 60 9.90 2.38 2.43
CA ILE A 60 9.05 1.19 2.44
C ILE A 60 9.82 -0.07 2.86
N LEU A 61 11.12 -0.14 2.55
CA LEU A 61 12.01 -1.23 2.98
C LEU A 61 12.29 -1.16 4.49
N MET A 62 12.48 0.03 5.05
CA MET A 62 12.62 0.20 6.51
C MET A 62 11.35 -0.22 7.26
N ILE A 63 10.18 -0.03 6.67
CA ILE A 63 8.88 -0.40 7.27
C ILE A 63 8.62 -1.91 7.18
N LEU A 64 9.22 -2.61 6.21
CA LEU A 64 8.98 -4.04 5.93
C LEU A 64 9.08 -4.96 7.16
N PRO A 65 10.13 -4.89 8.01
CA PRO A 65 10.27 -5.80 9.15
C PRO A 65 9.16 -5.63 10.18
N VAL A 66 8.60 -4.43 10.30
CA VAL A 66 7.49 -4.19 11.24
C VAL A 66 6.26 -5.00 10.85
N PHE A 67 5.91 -5.02 9.55
CA PHE A 67 4.72 -5.73 9.08
C PHE A 67 4.92 -7.24 8.93
N ILE A 68 6.11 -7.71 8.51
CA ILE A 68 6.33 -9.15 8.26
C ILE A 68 6.87 -9.89 9.49
N LEU A 69 7.64 -9.23 10.34
CA LEU A 69 8.31 -9.89 11.47
C LEU A 69 7.74 -9.43 12.81
N PHE A 70 7.75 -8.13 13.10
CA PHE A 70 7.39 -7.65 14.43
C PHE A 70 5.92 -7.92 14.78
N ILE A 71 4.97 -7.51 13.94
CA ILE A 71 3.54 -7.71 14.22
C ILE A 71 3.17 -9.20 14.32
N PRO A 72 3.58 -10.07 13.37
CA PRO A 72 3.15 -11.47 13.39
C PRO A 72 3.82 -12.26 14.50
N LEU A 73 5.08 -11.96 14.83
CA LEU A 73 5.80 -12.67 15.90
C LEU A 73 5.45 -12.15 17.29
N ALA A 74 5.35 -10.82 17.47
CA ALA A 74 5.10 -10.22 18.79
C ALA A 74 3.61 -10.17 19.15
N ASN A 75 2.71 -10.02 18.18
CA ASN A 75 1.26 -9.97 18.45
C ASN A 75 0.49 -11.20 17.98
N ARG A 76 1.12 -12.11 17.20
CA ARG A 76 0.42 -13.25 16.57
C ARG A 76 -0.77 -12.82 15.72
N GLU A 77 -0.65 -11.70 15.02
CA GLU A 77 -1.73 -11.12 14.21
C GLU A 77 -1.47 -11.34 12.73
N ASN A 78 -2.49 -11.79 12.00
CA ASN A 78 -2.49 -11.83 10.56
C ASN A 78 -3.07 -10.55 9.94
N LEU A 79 -2.25 -9.82 9.16
CA LEU A 79 -2.65 -8.58 8.50
C LEU A 79 -3.20 -8.77 7.07
N GLN A 80 -3.29 -10.01 6.58
CA GLN A 80 -3.83 -10.32 5.27
C GLN A 80 -5.36 -10.27 5.26
N ILE A 81 -5.94 -10.06 4.07
CA ILE A 81 -7.40 -9.96 3.95
C ILE A 81 -8.08 -11.28 4.31
N GLU A 82 -7.47 -12.42 3.96
CA GLU A 82 -7.98 -13.75 4.27
C GLU A 82 -8.11 -13.96 5.79
N GLY A 83 -7.09 -13.56 6.55
CA GLY A 83 -7.11 -13.62 8.01
C GLY A 83 -8.16 -12.69 8.63
N VAL A 84 -8.30 -11.47 8.10
CA VAL A 84 -9.35 -10.52 8.53
C VAL A 84 -10.74 -11.11 8.30
N ILE A 85 -10.97 -11.79 7.19
CA ILE A 85 -12.28 -12.41 6.87
C ILE A 85 -12.57 -13.59 7.79
N LEU A 86 -11.56 -14.44 8.07
CA LEU A 86 -11.71 -15.52 9.07
C LEU A 86 -12.14 -14.95 10.43
N LEU A 87 -11.49 -13.90 10.91
CA LEU A 87 -11.81 -13.31 12.22
C LEU A 87 -13.18 -12.61 12.24
N LEU A 88 -13.54 -11.91 11.15
CA LEU A 88 -14.86 -11.30 11.01
C LEU A 88 -16.00 -12.32 10.95
N SER A 89 -15.76 -13.51 10.38
CA SER A 89 -16.77 -14.57 10.26
C SER A 89 -17.30 -15.06 11.62
N ILE A 90 -16.48 -14.95 12.66
CA ILE A 90 -16.84 -15.29 14.06
C ILE A 90 -17.11 -14.06 14.93
N GLY A 91 -17.21 -12.87 14.32
CA GLY A 91 -17.45 -11.61 15.02
C GLY A 91 -16.28 -11.11 15.90
N TYR A 92 -15.05 -11.55 15.63
CA TYR A 92 -13.87 -11.14 16.40
C TYR A 92 -13.19 -9.91 15.81
N PHE A 93 -13.18 -8.81 16.55
CA PHE A 93 -12.53 -7.55 16.14
C PHE A 93 -11.08 -7.49 16.63
N SER A 94 -10.16 -8.08 15.86
CA SER A 94 -8.72 -8.04 16.18
C SER A 94 -8.03 -6.74 15.77
N LYS A 95 -6.75 -6.60 16.14
CA LYS A 95 -5.93 -5.45 15.69
C LYS A 95 -5.77 -5.46 14.17
N GLY A 96 -5.71 -6.64 13.54
CA GLY A 96 -5.75 -6.80 12.09
C GLY A 96 -7.00 -6.20 11.43
N VAL A 97 -8.18 -6.39 12.02
CA VAL A 97 -9.44 -5.79 11.54
C VAL A 97 -9.39 -4.27 11.64
N ILE A 98 -8.95 -3.73 12.78
CA ILE A 98 -8.79 -2.28 12.99
C ILE A 98 -7.80 -1.70 11.97
N HIS A 99 -6.68 -2.37 11.77
CA HIS A 99 -5.68 -1.98 10.77
C HIS A 99 -6.27 -1.96 9.35
N TYR A 100 -7.11 -2.93 9.01
CA TYR A 100 -7.74 -2.99 7.69
C TYR A 100 -8.75 -1.84 7.51
N ALA A 101 -9.62 -1.63 8.49
CA ALA A 101 -10.56 -0.51 8.49
C ALA A 101 -9.84 0.84 8.37
N VAL A 102 -8.87 1.12 9.23
CA VAL A 102 -8.16 2.41 9.25
C VAL A 102 -7.26 2.59 8.03
N ALA A 103 -6.41 1.62 7.69
CA ALA A 103 -5.40 1.84 6.65
C ALA A 103 -5.87 1.52 5.22
N LYS A 104 -6.90 0.69 5.04
CA LYS A 104 -7.37 0.25 3.71
C LYS A 104 -8.79 0.72 3.36
N VAL A 105 -9.65 0.99 4.33
CA VAL A 105 -11.03 1.43 4.04
C VAL A 105 -11.17 2.95 4.22
N PHE A 106 -10.93 3.46 5.43
CA PHE A 106 -11.16 4.87 5.78
C PHE A 106 -9.96 5.78 5.48
N GLY A 107 -8.74 5.34 5.77
CA GLY A 107 -7.52 6.11 5.53
C GLY A 107 -7.36 6.60 4.08
N PRO A 108 -7.74 5.82 3.05
CA PRO A 108 -7.70 6.30 1.68
C PRO A 108 -8.60 7.50 1.36
N LEU A 109 -9.60 7.81 2.18
CA LEU A 109 -10.37 9.06 2.06
C LEU A 109 -9.47 10.28 2.29
N ILE A 110 -8.45 10.15 3.13
CA ILE A 110 -7.51 11.24 3.44
C ILE A 110 -6.30 11.15 2.50
N TRP A 111 -5.57 10.04 2.53
CA TRP A 111 -4.28 9.88 1.84
C TRP A 111 -4.32 8.89 0.67
N GLY A 112 -5.50 8.67 0.06
CA GLY A 112 -5.63 7.78 -1.09
C GLY A 112 -4.99 6.42 -0.85
N ARG A 113 -4.39 5.83 -1.88
CA ARG A 113 -3.63 4.58 -1.74
C ARG A 113 -2.19 4.80 -1.25
N GLY A 114 -1.97 5.80 -0.39
CA GLY A 114 -0.66 6.15 0.18
C GLY A 114 0.03 4.98 0.87
N PHE A 115 -0.72 4.09 1.52
CA PHE A 115 -0.18 2.84 2.09
C PHE A 115 0.52 1.99 1.02
N CYS A 116 -0.08 1.81 -0.16
CA CYS A 116 0.54 1.09 -1.28
C CYS A 116 1.82 1.77 -1.80
N GLY A 117 1.91 3.09 -1.69
CA GLY A 117 3.07 3.87 -2.12
C GLY A 117 4.24 3.82 -1.13
N TRP A 118 3.95 3.84 0.17
CA TRP A 118 4.93 4.18 1.22
C TRP A 118 5.11 3.13 2.33
N ALA A 119 4.16 2.20 2.54
CA ALA A 119 4.18 1.30 3.69
C ALA A 119 3.82 -0.17 3.38
N CYS A 120 3.47 -0.48 2.13
CA CYS A 120 3.08 -1.82 1.72
C CYS A 120 4.29 -2.77 1.69
N TRP A 121 4.21 -3.81 2.52
CA TRP A 121 5.26 -4.83 2.61
C TRP A 121 5.50 -5.58 1.29
N THR A 122 4.45 -5.91 0.54
CA THR A 122 4.61 -6.60 -0.76
C THR A 122 5.37 -5.73 -1.77
N ALA A 123 5.03 -4.45 -1.83
CA ALA A 123 5.72 -3.49 -2.69
C ALA A 123 7.17 -3.25 -2.27
N ALA A 124 7.49 -3.40 -0.97
CA ALA A 124 8.84 -3.22 -0.46
C ALA A 124 9.84 -4.18 -1.09
N VAL A 125 9.43 -5.40 -1.42
CA VAL A 125 10.29 -6.37 -2.12
C VAL A 125 10.26 -6.13 -3.63
N LEU A 126 9.05 -6.00 -4.21
CA LEU A 126 8.89 -5.92 -5.66
C LEU A 126 9.51 -4.65 -6.28
N ASP A 127 9.55 -3.54 -5.54
CA ASP A 127 10.16 -2.28 -6.01
C ASP A 127 11.69 -2.34 -6.18
N TRP A 128 12.35 -3.34 -5.59
CA TRP A 128 13.79 -3.57 -5.68
C TRP A 128 14.19 -4.58 -6.76
N LEU A 129 13.22 -5.18 -7.46
CA LEU A 129 13.53 -6.06 -8.57
C LEU A 129 14.28 -5.32 -9.69
N PRO A 130 15.28 -5.97 -10.33
CA PRO A 130 16.07 -5.39 -11.41
C PRO A 130 15.30 -5.39 -12.74
N ILE A 131 14.09 -4.83 -12.74
CA ILE A 131 13.16 -4.82 -13.86
C ILE A 131 12.94 -3.39 -14.34
N ALA A 132 13.18 -3.16 -15.63
CA ALA A 132 12.83 -1.93 -16.32
C ALA A 132 11.44 -2.05 -16.94
N LYS A 133 10.58 -1.06 -16.68
CA LYS A 133 9.21 -1.02 -17.19
C LYS A 133 9.21 -0.89 -18.72
N LYS A 134 8.66 -1.87 -19.43
CA LYS A 134 8.60 -1.89 -20.91
C LYS A 134 7.28 -1.40 -21.53
N GLY A 135 6.25 -1.13 -20.72
CA GLY A 135 4.97 -0.67 -21.25
C GLY A 135 3.87 -0.52 -20.21
N VAL A 136 2.63 -0.40 -20.69
CA VAL A 136 1.41 -0.34 -19.88
C VAL A 136 0.74 -1.71 -19.87
N ILE A 137 0.25 -2.14 -18.71
CA ILE A 137 -0.46 -3.42 -18.61
C ILE A 137 -1.86 -3.29 -19.24
N PRO A 138 -2.28 -4.19 -20.15
CA PRO A 138 -3.59 -4.14 -20.76
C PRO A 138 -4.74 -4.27 -19.74
N SER A 139 -5.85 -3.59 -19.99
CA SER A 139 -6.99 -3.52 -19.07
C SER A 139 -7.57 -4.91 -18.70
N LYS A 140 -7.58 -5.86 -19.65
CA LYS A 140 -8.08 -7.23 -19.43
C LYS A 140 -7.38 -7.92 -18.25
N TRP A 141 -6.07 -7.78 -18.13
CA TRP A 141 -5.29 -8.38 -17.04
C TRP A 141 -5.57 -7.69 -15.70
N LYS A 142 -5.88 -6.39 -15.71
CA LYS A 142 -6.24 -5.65 -14.49
C LYS A 142 -7.54 -6.15 -13.86
N ASN A 143 -8.38 -6.89 -14.59
CA ASN A 143 -9.61 -7.46 -14.04
C ASN A 143 -9.36 -8.73 -13.20
N LEU A 144 -8.17 -9.34 -13.29
CA LEU A 144 -7.85 -10.54 -12.51
C LEU A 144 -7.86 -10.28 -10.99
N ARG A 145 -7.71 -9.03 -10.55
CA ARG A 145 -7.83 -8.65 -9.14
C ARG A 145 -9.24 -8.82 -8.57
N TYR A 146 -10.28 -8.80 -9.41
CA TYR A 146 -11.65 -9.12 -8.98
C TYR A 146 -11.75 -10.60 -8.63
N VAL A 147 -11.14 -11.47 -9.46
CA VAL A 147 -11.04 -12.90 -9.18
C VAL A 147 -10.22 -13.14 -7.93
N SER A 148 -9.07 -12.48 -7.79
CA SER A 148 -8.24 -12.56 -6.58
C SER A 148 -9.02 -12.15 -5.33
N LEU A 149 -9.74 -11.02 -5.37
CA LEU A 149 -10.59 -10.60 -4.25
C LEU A 149 -11.69 -11.62 -3.94
N PHE A 150 -12.37 -12.12 -4.98
CA PHE A 150 -13.40 -13.13 -4.83
C PHE A 150 -12.86 -14.40 -4.17
N VAL A 151 -11.70 -14.90 -4.62
CA VAL A 151 -11.03 -16.07 -4.05
C VAL A 151 -10.58 -15.81 -2.61
N SER A 152 -9.96 -14.66 -2.33
CA SER A 152 -9.53 -14.26 -0.98
C SER A 152 -10.69 -14.15 0.01
N VAL A 153 -11.92 -13.91 -0.46
CA VAL A 153 -13.13 -13.88 0.37
C VAL A 153 -13.75 -15.28 0.46
N LEU A 154 -13.91 -15.96 -0.67
CA LEU A 154 -14.60 -17.24 -0.76
C LEU A 154 -13.89 -18.35 0.00
N ILE A 155 -12.55 -18.40 -0.04
CA ILE A 155 -11.78 -19.46 0.62
C ILE A 155 -12.05 -19.45 2.15
N PRO A 156 -11.81 -18.35 2.89
CA PRO A 156 -12.15 -18.26 4.31
C PRO A 156 -13.59 -18.65 4.63
N LEU A 157 -14.56 -18.13 3.88
CA LEU A 157 -15.98 -18.41 4.12
C LEU A 157 -16.31 -19.88 3.87
N THR A 158 -15.66 -20.52 2.89
CA THR A 158 -15.83 -21.95 2.62
C THR A 158 -15.32 -22.81 3.76
N PHE A 159 -14.15 -22.48 4.32
CA PHE A 159 -13.62 -23.15 5.50
C PHE A 159 -14.62 -23.08 6.68
N VAL A 160 -15.19 -21.91 6.93
CA VAL A 160 -16.07 -21.70 8.08
C VAL A 160 -17.44 -22.36 7.88
N PHE A 161 -18.12 -22.08 6.77
CA PHE A 161 -19.51 -22.48 6.57
C PHE A 161 -19.72 -23.88 6.00
N PHE A 162 -18.78 -24.38 5.18
CA PHE A 162 -18.93 -25.68 4.51
C PHE A 162 -18.04 -26.77 5.12
N LEU A 163 -16.86 -26.41 5.63
CA LEU A 163 -15.93 -27.37 6.22
C LEU A 163 -15.98 -27.40 7.76
N ASN A 164 -16.88 -26.61 8.38
CA ASN A 164 -17.03 -26.49 9.85
C ASN A 164 -15.69 -26.23 10.57
N TYR A 165 -14.82 -25.43 9.96
CA TYR A 165 -13.51 -25.11 10.53
C TYR A 165 -13.67 -24.20 11.76
N ASP A 166 -13.13 -24.63 12.91
CA ASP A 166 -13.21 -23.87 14.15
C ASP A 166 -12.15 -22.78 14.21
N VAL A 167 -12.51 -21.58 13.75
CA VAL A 167 -11.61 -20.41 13.76
C VAL A 167 -11.14 -20.06 15.17
N ARG A 168 -11.98 -20.24 16.20
CA ARG A 168 -11.62 -19.86 17.57
C ARG A 168 -10.60 -20.82 18.15
N ARG A 169 -10.79 -22.13 17.94
CA ARG A 169 -9.90 -23.15 18.45
C ARG A 169 -8.65 -23.28 17.61
N ASP A 170 -8.75 -23.30 16.29
CA ASP A 170 -7.62 -23.68 15.42
C ASP A 170 -6.83 -22.47 14.95
N TYR A 171 -7.53 -21.42 14.49
CA TYR A 171 -6.88 -20.23 13.92
C TYR A 171 -6.31 -19.29 14.98
N LEU A 172 -7.17 -18.82 15.90
CA LEU A 172 -6.82 -17.84 16.95
C LEU A 172 -5.79 -18.33 17.96
N SER A 173 -5.74 -19.64 18.24
CA SER A 173 -4.87 -20.17 19.29
C SER A 173 -3.43 -20.41 18.83
N HIS A 174 -3.24 -20.93 17.61
CA HIS A 174 -1.93 -21.41 17.16
C HIS A 174 -1.59 -21.08 15.71
N GLN A 175 -2.57 -20.86 14.82
CA GLN A 175 -2.30 -20.86 13.37
C GLN A 175 -2.21 -19.48 12.71
N GLU A 176 -2.64 -18.39 13.35
CA GLU A 176 -2.54 -17.02 12.80
C GLU A 176 -1.19 -16.68 12.15
N PRO A 177 -0.04 -16.83 12.83
CA PRO A 177 1.25 -16.46 12.24
C PRO A 177 1.64 -17.39 11.08
N TYR A 178 1.31 -18.69 11.14
CA TYR A 178 1.62 -19.63 10.06
C TYR A 178 0.84 -19.32 8.79
N TRP A 179 -0.45 -19.03 8.91
CA TRP A 179 -1.27 -18.59 7.79
C TRP A 179 -0.73 -17.30 7.18
N MET A 180 -0.30 -16.36 8.03
CA MET A 180 0.31 -15.13 7.55
C MET A 180 1.59 -15.39 6.75
N PHE A 181 2.53 -16.18 7.27
CA PHE A 181 3.79 -16.45 6.56
C PHE A 181 3.55 -17.24 5.27
N ALA A 182 2.66 -18.23 5.28
CA ALA A 182 2.28 -18.99 4.09
C ALA A 182 1.63 -18.09 3.02
N GLY A 183 0.69 -17.24 3.42
CA GLY A 183 0.04 -16.30 2.52
C GLY A 183 0.99 -15.24 1.97
N VAL A 184 1.90 -14.71 2.80
CA VAL A 184 2.93 -13.76 2.37
C VAL A 184 3.88 -14.42 1.36
N ALA A 185 4.31 -15.66 1.61
CA ALA A 185 5.12 -16.42 0.66
C ALA A 185 4.40 -16.61 -0.67
N LEU A 186 3.12 -17.01 -0.65
CA LEU A 186 2.29 -17.15 -1.85
C LEU A 186 2.17 -15.82 -2.61
N TYR A 187 1.87 -14.72 -1.92
CA TYR A 187 1.79 -13.40 -2.55
C TYR A 187 3.11 -12.95 -3.17
N TYR A 188 4.25 -13.32 -2.58
CA TYR A 188 5.56 -13.05 -3.19
C TYR A 188 5.82 -13.93 -4.41
N LEU A 189 5.49 -15.22 -4.37
CA LEU A 189 5.63 -16.10 -5.53
C LEU A 189 4.79 -15.59 -6.71
N LEU A 190 3.53 -15.24 -6.47
CA LEU A 190 2.64 -14.63 -7.46
C LEU A 190 3.12 -13.24 -7.88
N GLY A 191 3.64 -12.46 -6.93
CA GLY A 191 4.14 -11.11 -7.20
C GLY A 191 5.37 -11.10 -8.09
N LEU A 192 6.34 -11.98 -7.81
CA LEU A 192 7.56 -12.15 -8.59
C LEU A 192 7.25 -12.64 -10.00
N SER A 193 6.45 -13.70 -10.13
CA SER A 193 6.07 -14.26 -11.43
C SER A 193 5.40 -13.23 -12.34
N VAL A 194 4.41 -12.51 -11.83
CA VAL A 194 3.69 -11.48 -12.59
C VAL A 194 4.60 -10.27 -12.87
N ALA A 195 5.50 -9.89 -11.95
CA ALA A 195 6.44 -8.79 -12.18
C ALA A 195 7.40 -9.09 -13.33
N TYR A 196 7.95 -10.31 -13.40
CA TYR A 196 8.83 -10.72 -14.51
C TYR A 196 8.07 -10.90 -15.83
N TRP A 197 6.85 -11.46 -15.80
CA TRP A 197 6.06 -11.64 -17.02
C TRP A 197 5.71 -10.30 -17.68
N PHE A 198 5.17 -9.34 -16.91
CA PHE A 198 4.80 -8.03 -17.45
C PHE A 198 5.95 -7.03 -17.53
N GLN A 199 7.15 -7.42 -17.06
CA GLN A 199 8.32 -6.54 -16.95
C GLN A 199 7.96 -5.24 -16.22
N ASP A 200 7.25 -5.35 -15.10
CA ASP A 200 6.80 -4.20 -14.30
C ASP A 200 6.79 -4.56 -12.80
N ARG A 201 7.56 -3.80 -12.00
CA ARG A 201 7.66 -3.98 -10.55
C ARG A 201 6.34 -3.84 -9.80
N ARG A 202 5.36 -3.11 -10.36
CA ARG A 202 4.02 -2.95 -9.80
C ARG A 202 2.96 -3.81 -10.49
N ALA A 203 3.36 -4.80 -11.30
CA ALA A 203 2.41 -5.68 -11.98
C ALA A 203 1.49 -6.42 -11.01
N PHE A 204 2.00 -6.93 -9.89
CA PHE A 204 1.18 -7.53 -8.84
C PHE A 204 0.06 -6.59 -8.35
N CYS A 205 0.40 -5.32 -8.09
CA CYS A 205 -0.56 -4.32 -7.62
C CYS A 205 -1.63 -3.97 -8.66
N LYS A 206 -1.31 -4.13 -9.96
CA LYS A 206 -2.21 -3.85 -11.08
C LYS A 206 -3.11 -5.03 -11.43
N VAL A 207 -2.58 -6.25 -11.32
CA VAL A 207 -3.18 -7.48 -11.85
C VAL A 207 -3.82 -8.34 -10.76
N LEU A 208 -3.14 -8.55 -9.62
CA LEU A 208 -3.53 -9.59 -8.65
C LEU A 208 -3.89 -9.09 -7.26
N CYS A 209 -3.42 -7.93 -6.82
CA CYS A 209 -3.61 -7.51 -5.42
C CYS A 209 -5.10 -7.28 -5.08
N PRO A 210 -5.71 -8.07 -4.17
CA PRO A 210 -7.12 -7.91 -3.82
C PRO A 210 -7.35 -6.63 -3.00
N VAL A 211 -6.39 -6.31 -2.12
CA VAL A 211 -6.41 -5.09 -1.30
C VAL A 211 -6.41 -3.82 -2.15
N ALA A 212 -5.75 -3.84 -3.31
CA ALA A 212 -5.75 -2.71 -4.22
C ALA A 212 -7.17 -2.35 -4.66
N LEU A 213 -8.03 -3.34 -4.89
CA LEU A 213 -9.43 -3.15 -5.28
C LEU A 213 -10.26 -2.58 -4.13
N VAL A 214 -10.08 -3.10 -2.92
CA VAL A 214 -10.80 -2.62 -1.72
C VAL A 214 -10.53 -1.14 -1.45
N MET A 215 -9.31 -0.67 -1.69
CA MET A 215 -8.95 0.74 -1.47
C MET A 215 -9.44 1.70 -2.55
N LYS A 216 -9.90 1.22 -3.72
CA LYS A 216 -10.25 2.09 -4.86
C LYS A 216 -11.40 3.05 -4.59
N PRO A 217 -12.54 2.62 -4.02
CA PRO A 217 -13.69 3.50 -3.86
C PRO A 217 -13.36 4.72 -2.99
N SER A 218 -12.79 4.48 -1.82
CA SER A 218 -12.38 5.56 -0.90
C SER A 218 -11.23 6.41 -1.44
N ALA A 219 -10.30 5.83 -2.21
CA ALA A 219 -9.20 6.59 -2.79
C ALA A 219 -9.63 7.57 -3.90
N SER A 220 -10.73 7.29 -4.60
CA SER A 220 -11.21 8.15 -5.70
C SER A 220 -11.64 9.56 -5.25
N ILE A 221 -12.04 9.67 -3.98
CA ILE A 221 -12.43 10.93 -3.33
C ILE A 221 -11.39 11.46 -2.34
N SER A 222 -10.15 10.99 -2.45
CA SER A 222 -9.03 11.36 -1.56
C SER A 222 -8.82 12.89 -1.46
N LEU A 223 -8.74 13.38 -0.22
CA LEU A 223 -8.45 14.79 0.09
C LEU A 223 -7.06 15.23 -0.39
N LEU A 224 -6.09 14.31 -0.34
CA LEU A 224 -4.68 14.55 -0.67
C LEU A 224 -4.34 14.15 -2.12
N ALA A 225 -5.35 14.05 -3.00
CA ALA A 225 -5.13 13.92 -4.44
C ALA A 225 -4.17 15.00 -4.95
N ARG A 226 -3.27 14.63 -5.87
CA ARG A 226 -2.29 15.54 -6.47
C ARG A 226 -3.00 16.58 -7.34
N LYS A 227 -2.60 17.84 -7.25
CA LYS A 227 -3.29 18.97 -7.91
C LYS A 227 -2.33 19.78 -8.78
N PRO A 228 -2.85 20.47 -9.81
CA PRO A 228 -2.07 21.48 -10.51
C PRO A 228 -1.57 22.57 -9.56
N THR A 229 -0.39 23.11 -9.84
CA THR A 229 0.19 24.25 -9.10
C THR A 229 -0.29 25.61 -9.61
N GLY A 230 -0.91 25.64 -10.80
CA GLY A 230 -1.17 26.86 -11.57
C GLY A 230 -0.11 27.14 -12.63
N VAL A 231 1.05 26.47 -12.56
CA VAL A 231 2.07 26.53 -13.62
C VAL A 231 1.61 25.70 -14.82
N LYS A 232 1.75 26.28 -16.02
CA LYS A 232 1.29 25.65 -17.28
C LYS A 232 2.07 24.36 -17.59
N CYS A 233 1.34 23.28 -17.83
CA CYS A 233 1.92 22.02 -18.30
C CYS A 233 2.43 22.16 -19.74
N ILE A 234 3.67 21.72 -19.98
CA ILE A 234 4.32 21.72 -21.31
C ILE A 234 4.14 20.40 -22.09
N ARG A 235 3.28 19.50 -21.62
CA ARG A 235 2.95 18.21 -22.28
C ARG A 235 4.16 17.30 -22.60
N CYS A 236 5.22 17.36 -21.81
CA CYS A 236 6.45 16.57 -22.04
C CYS A 236 6.34 15.06 -21.73
N GLY A 237 5.24 14.58 -21.13
CA GLY A 237 5.00 13.15 -20.85
C GLY A 237 5.83 12.51 -19.71
N ARG A 238 6.83 13.20 -19.15
CA ARG A 238 7.74 12.63 -18.12
C ARG A 238 7.00 12.10 -16.88
N CYS A 239 5.93 12.75 -16.45
CA CYS A 239 5.13 12.31 -15.31
C CYS A 239 4.37 11.00 -15.58
N ASN A 240 3.84 10.79 -16.79
CA ASN A 240 3.17 9.53 -17.16
C ASN A 240 4.19 8.39 -17.25
N ASN A 241 5.37 8.64 -17.83
CA ASN A 241 6.44 7.65 -17.92
C ASN A 241 6.99 7.24 -16.54
N ALA A 242 7.12 8.20 -15.62
CA ALA A 242 7.54 7.95 -14.25
C ALA A 242 6.45 7.28 -13.40
N CYS A 243 5.18 7.32 -13.80
CA CYS A 243 4.09 6.77 -13.00
C CYS A 243 4.15 5.23 -13.00
N PRO A 244 4.36 4.59 -11.83
CA PRO A 244 4.43 3.14 -11.77
C PRO A 244 3.05 2.49 -11.93
N MET A 245 1.96 3.26 -11.84
CA MET A 245 0.57 2.78 -11.89
C MET A 245 -0.17 3.06 -13.20
N ASP A 246 0.51 3.63 -14.20
CA ASP A 246 -0.08 3.96 -15.52
C ASP A 246 -1.23 4.99 -15.46
N VAL A 247 -1.19 5.90 -14.48
CA VAL A 247 -2.17 7.00 -14.37
C VAL A 247 -1.86 8.08 -15.39
N ASP A 248 -2.89 8.58 -16.08
CA ASP A 248 -2.75 9.72 -16.99
C ASP A 248 -2.66 11.05 -16.21
N ILE A 249 -1.43 11.48 -15.92
CA ILE A 249 -1.16 12.73 -15.23
C ILE A 249 -1.27 13.92 -16.20
N VAL A 250 -0.77 13.78 -17.43
CA VAL A 250 -0.79 14.86 -18.43
C VAL A 250 -2.23 15.29 -18.72
N GLY A 251 -3.15 14.34 -18.94
CA GLY A 251 -4.57 14.64 -19.14
C GLY A 251 -5.16 15.44 -17.97
N CYS A 252 -4.96 14.98 -16.73
CA CYS A 252 -5.41 15.71 -15.54
C CYS A 252 -4.85 17.14 -15.46
N MET A 253 -3.56 17.33 -15.79
CA MET A 253 -2.95 18.67 -15.77
C MET A 253 -3.50 19.58 -16.87
N MET A 254 -3.82 19.02 -18.05
CA MET A 254 -4.39 19.78 -19.16
C MET A 254 -5.83 20.22 -18.88
N GLU A 255 -6.59 19.40 -18.16
CA GLU A 255 -7.95 19.74 -17.72
C GLU A 255 -7.99 20.62 -16.47
N GLY A 256 -6.84 20.91 -15.85
CA GLY A 256 -6.77 21.66 -14.60
C GLY A 256 -7.40 20.93 -13.41
N LYS A 257 -7.51 19.59 -13.47
CA LYS A 257 -8.20 18.78 -12.45
C LYS A 257 -7.22 18.05 -11.53
N PRO A 258 -7.61 17.79 -10.27
CA PRO A 258 -6.88 16.88 -9.39
C PRO A 258 -6.79 15.48 -9.98
N VAL A 259 -5.67 14.80 -9.74
CA VAL A 259 -5.45 13.39 -10.09
C VAL A 259 -6.28 12.51 -9.16
N ARG A 260 -7.53 12.23 -9.54
CA ARG A 260 -8.49 11.37 -8.81
C ARG A 260 -8.58 9.93 -9.32
N ASP A 261 -7.62 9.52 -10.15
CA ASP A 261 -7.55 8.14 -10.61
C ASP A 261 -7.36 7.19 -9.41
N SER A 262 -8.26 6.21 -9.29
CA SER A 262 -8.25 5.18 -8.24
C SER A 262 -6.99 4.29 -8.25
N GLU A 263 -6.19 4.32 -9.32
CA GLU A 263 -4.88 3.65 -9.39
C GLU A 263 -3.75 4.45 -8.75
N CYS A 264 -3.94 5.74 -8.47
CA CYS A 264 -2.91 6.60 -7.89
C CYS A 264 -2.55 6.16 -6.47
N THR A 265 -1.26 5.86 -6.25
CA THR A 265 -0.71 5.44 -4.94
C THR A 265 -0.02 6.56 -4.15
N LEU A 266 -0.16 7.82 -4.60
CA LEU A 266 0.50 8.99 -4.01
C LEU A 266 2.02 8.81 -3.76
N CYS A 267 2.71 8.11 -4.67
CA CYS A 267 4.15 7.82 -4.59
C CYS A 267 5.06 9.01 -4.94
N ASN A 268 4.50 10.12 -5.45
CA ASN A 268 5.17 11.37 -5.82
C ASN A 268 6.17 11.31 -6.98
N ALA A 269 6.27 10.18 -7.68
CA ALA A 269 7.10 10.07 -8.88
C ALA A 269 6.78 11.15 -9.92
N CYS A 270 5.49 11.45 -10.14
CA CYS A 270 5.03 12.47 -11.08
C CYS A 270 5.46 13.90 -10.70
N VAL A 271 5.40 14.24 -9.40
CA VAL A 271 5.81 15.56 -8.89
C VAL A 271 7.30 15.77 -9.15
N ARG A 272 8.12 14.77 -8.86
CA ARG A 272 9.57 14.88 -9.00
C ARG A 272 10.04 14.81 -10.45
N ALA A 273 9.33 14.06 -11.31
CA ALA A 273 9.65 13.96 -12.74
C ALA A 273 9.29 15.22 -13.54
N CYS A 274 8.44 16.10 -13.00
CA CYS A 274 7.99 17.29 -13.69
C CYS A 274 9.11 18.36 -13.76
N PRO A 275 9.56 18.78 -14.96
CA PRO A 275 10.65 19.76 -15.07
C PRO A 275 10.21 21.18 -14.71
N VAL A 276 8.93 21.50 -14.87
CA VAL A 276 8.35 22.85 -14.67
C VAL A 276 7.54 22.97 -13.37
N GLY A 277 7.43 21.90 -12.57
CA GLY A 277 6.67 21.94 -11.33
C GLY A 277 5.17 22.21 -11.49
N ALA A 278 4.54 21.70 -12.56
CA ALA A 278 3.11 21.87 -12.84
C ALA A 278 2.17 21.10 -11.89
N ILE A 279 2.70 20.17 -11.07
CA ILE A 279 1.95 19.27 -10.19
C ILE A 279 2.51 19.28 -8.76
N ARG A 280 1.64 19.20 -7.75
CA ARG A 280 1.99 19.12 -6.33
C ARG A 280 1.13 18.12 -5.54
#